data_AF-A0A5C6W5H6-F1
#
_entry.id   AF-A0A5C6W5H6-F1
#
_cell.length_a   1.000
_cell.length_b   1.000
_cell.length_c   1.000
_cell.angle_alpha   90.00
_cell.angle_beta   90.00
_cell.angle_gamma   90.00
#
_symmetry.space_group_name_H-M   'P 1'
#
loop_
_entity.id
_entity.type
_entity.pdbx_description
1 polymer ?
#
loop_
_entity_poly.entity_id
_entity_poly.type
_entity_poly.pdbx_seq_one_letter_code
_entity_poly.pdbx_strand_id
1 'polypeptide(L)' 'MTVSNEPLDSSIKEAFSEIYKDLDKLVFIANNANVFNQNEVSRIEKGIKQNVKAIEYLLISQKTRT' A
#
# COMPACT_ATOMS: atom_id res chain seq x y z
N MET A 1 -13.42 -17.39 -23.52
CA MET A 1 -13.48 -15.96 -23.14
C MET A 1 -12.79 -15.83 -21.80
N THR A 2 -11.57 -15.31 -21.77
CA THR A 2 -10.83 -15.02 -20.54
C THR A 2 -11.44 -13.79 -19.89
N VAL A 3 -11.99 -13.94 -18.68
CA VAL A 3 -12.47 -12.80 -17.88
C VAL A 3 -11.23 -11.94 -17.57
N SER A 4 -11.12 -10.76 -18.16
CA SER A 4 -9.96 -9.89 -18.00
C SER A 4 -9.96 -9.30 -16.58
N ASN A 5 -9.02 -9.77 -15.75
CA ASN A 5 -8.76 -9.26 -14.40
C ASN A 5 -8.09 -7.87 -14.37
N GLU A 6 -8.00 -7.19 -15.52
CA GLU A 6 -7.23 -5.94 -15.70
C GLU A 6 -7.58 -4.84 -14.69
N PRO A 7 -8.87 -4.57 -14.33
CA PRO A 7 -9.20 -3.56 -13.34
C PRO A 7 -8.75 -3.92 -11.92
N LEU A 8 -8.68 -5.21 -11.57
CA LEU A 8 -8.17 -5.63 -10.27
C LEU A 8 -6.65 -5.48 -10.23
N ASP A 9 -5.97 -5.91 -11.30
CA ASP A 9 -4.52 -5.80 -11.42
C ASP A 9 -4.07 -4.34 -11.35
N SER A 10 -4.83 -3.39 -11.92
CA SER A 10 -4.53 -1.97 -11.78
C SER A 10 -4.68 -1.48 -10.34
N SER A 11 -5.76 -1.83 -9.64
CA SER A 11 -5.95 -1.39 -8.24
C SER A 11 -4.89 -1.96 -7.30
N ILE A 12 -4.46 -3.21 -7.51
CA ILE A 12 -3.37 -3.81 -6.73
C ILE A 12 -2.04 -3.09 -7.02
N LYS A 13 -1.74 -2.80 -8.29
CA LYS A 13 -0.53 -2.06 -8.69
C LYS A 13 -0.50 -0.65 -8.10
N GLU A 14 -1.62 0.04 -8.08
CA GLU A 14 -1.76 1.37 -7.47
C GLU A 14 -1.48 1.32 -5.96
N ALA A 15 -2.11 0.39 -5.25
CA ALA A 15 -1.89 0.22 -3.81
C ALA A 15 -0.42 -0.09 -3.48
N PHE A 16 0.25 -0.93 -4.28
CA PHE A 16 1.69 -1.16 -4.12
C PHE A 16 2.52 0.09 -4.43
N SER A 17 2.18 0.86 -5.47
CA SER A 17 2.88 2.12 -5.77
C SER A 17 2.82 3.10 -4.60
N GLU A 18 1.69 3.20 -3.93
CA GLU A 18 1.55 4.04 -2.74
C GLU A 18 2.38 3.52 -1.56
N ILE A 19 2.39 2.19 -1.33
CA ILE A 19 3.24 1.58 -0.30
C ILE A 19 4.72 1.91 -0.55
N TYR A 20 5.20 1.80 -1.80
CA TYR A 20 6.59 2.13 -2.11
C TYR A 20 6.93 3.61 -1.85
N LYS A 21 6.03 4.53 -2.24
CA LYS A 21 6.20 5.97 -1.94
C LYS A 21 6.26 6.24 -0.44
N ASP A 22 5.46 5.51 0.34
CA ASP A 22 5.43 5.65 1.79
C ASP A 22 6.70 5.08 2.45
N LEU A 23 7.23 3.97 1.93
CA LEU A 23 8.54 3.46 2.35
C LEU A 23 9.67 4.45 2.04
N ASP A 24 9.68 5.06 0.85
CA ASP A 24 10.67 6.09 0.49
C ASP A 24 10.63 7.28 1.46
N LYS A 25 9.44 7.73 1.87
CA LYS A 25 9.29 8.77 2.89
C LYS A 25 9.85 8.35 4.24
N LEU A 26 9.62 7.11 4.67
CA LEU A 26 10.18 6.60 5.93
C LEU A 26 11.71 6.56 5.88
N VAL A 27 12.29 6.11 4.77
CA VAL A 27 13.76 6.12 4.57
C VAL A 27 14.29 7.55 4.58
N PHE A 28 13.60 8.49 3.93
CA PHE A 28 13.97 9.90 3.97
C PHE A 28 13.96 10.46 5.40
N ILE A 29 12.89 10.21 6.16
CA ILE A 29 12.78 10.63 7.56
C ILE A 29 13.91 10.03 8.39
N ALA A 30 14.18 8.72 8.27
CA ALA A 30 15.23 8.05 9.01
C ALA A 30 16.63 8.62 8.74
N ASN A 31 16.90 9.09 7.52
CA ASN A 31 18.21 9.60 7.13
C ASN A 31 18.38 11.12 7.32
N ASN A 32 17.29 11.90 7.42
CA ASN A 32 17.36 13.37 7.37
C ASN A 32 16.71 14.07 8.56
N ALA A 33 15.98 13.36 9.44
CA ALA A 33 15.27 14.00 10.53
C ALA A 33 16.19 14.32 11.71
N ASN A 34 16.62 15.59 11.82
CA ASN A 34 17.28 16.12 13.01
C ASN A 34 16.40 16.01 14.28
N VAL A 35 15.08 15.91 14.13
CA VAL A 35 14.11 15.58 15.19
C VAL A 35 13.13 14.56 14.64
N PHE A 36 13.03 13.41 15.30
CA PHE A 36 12.12 12.33 14.91
C PHE A 36 10.65 12.76 15.01
N ASN A 37 9.94 12.76 13.88
CA ASN A 37 8.51 13.11 13.83
C ASN A 37 7.62 11.86 13.96
N GLN A 38 7.38 11.42 15.19
CA GLN A 38 6.59 10.23 15.49
C GLN A 38 5.16 10.27 14.91
N ASN A 39 4.55 11.46 14.86
CA ASN A 39 3.19 11.62 14.33
C ASN A 39 3.13 11.33 12.83
N GLU A 40 4.13 11.81 12.09
CA GLU A 40 4.25 11.56 10.65
C GLU A 40 4.55 10.09 10.36
N VAL A 41 5.48 9.49 11.09
CA VAL A 41 5.79 8.05 10.98
C VAL A 41 4.55 7.21 11.25
N SER A 42 3.80 7.51 12.32
CA SER A 42 2.56 6.79 12.66
C SER A 42 1.48 6.94 11.59
N ARG A 43 1.40 8.11 10.94
CA ARG A 43 0.46 8.34 9.83
C ARG A 43 0.83 7.50 8.61
N ILE A 44 2.12 7.49 8.24
CA ILE A 44 2.63 6.71 7.12
C ILE A 44 2.42 5.21 7.38
N GLU A 45 2.74 4.72 8.59
CA GLU A 45 2.52 3.34 8.99
C GLU A 45 1.04 2.92 8.85
N LYS A 46 0.12 3.79 9.28
CA LYS A 46 -1.33 3.54 9.12
C LYS A 46 -1.73 3.44 7.66
N GLY A 47 -1.20 4.30 6.78
CA GLY A 47 -1.43 4.26 5.34
C GLY A 47 -0.98 2.94 4.72
N ILE A 48 0.26 2.52 5.00
CA ILE A 48 0.80 1.24 4.55
C ILE A 48 -0.11 0.08 4.99
N LYS A 49 -0.50 0.05 6.28
CA LYS A 49 -1.39 -1.00 6.81
C LYS A 49 -2.76 -1.02 6.13
N GLN A 50 -3.31 0.13 5.77
CA GLN A 50 -4.58 0.22 5.05
C GLN A 50 -4.45 -0.31 3.61
N ASN A 51 -3.38 0.06 2.91
CA ASN A 51 -3.14 -0.40 1.54
C ASN A 51 -2.87 -1.90 1.47
N VAL A 52 -2.14 -2.47 2.43
CA VAL A 52 -1.96 -3.93 2.54
C VAL A 52 -3.31 -4.64 2.75
N LYS A 53 -4.16 -4.14 3.66
CA LYS A 53 -5.50 -4.71 3.88
C LYS A 53 -6.39 -4.61 2.64
N ALA A 54 -6.29 -3.52 1.88
CA ALA A 54 -7.03 -3.35 0.64
C ALA A 54 -6.60 -4.42 -0.38
N ILE A 55 -5.29 -4.65 -0.55
CA ILE A 55 -4.75 -5.71 -1.42
C ILE A 55 -5.26 -7.08 -0.96
N GLU A 56 -5.17 -7.40 0.34
CA GLU A 56 -5.66 -8.67 0.89
C GLU A 56 -7.14 -8.89 0.58
N TYR A 57 -7.98 -7.87 0.81
CA TYR A 57 -9.41 -7.92 0.51
C TYR A 57 -9.67 -8.19 -0.98
N LEU A 58 -8.97 -7.47 -1.86
CA LEU A 58 -9.10 -7.64 -3.31
C LEU A 58 -8.75 -9.06 -3.74
N LEU A 59 -7.65 -9.63 -3.23
CA LEU A 59 -7.21 -11.00 -3.53
C LEU A 59 -8.19 -12.08 -3.01
N ILE A 60 -8.65 -11.95 -1.76
CA ILE A 60 -9.60 -12.90 -1.16
C ILE A 60 -10.96 -12.84 -1.88
N SER A 61 -11.42 -11.63 -2.20
CA SER A 61 -12.69 -11.43 -2.91
C SER A 61 -12.68 -12.04 -4.30
N GLN A 62 -11.52 -12.10 -4.96
CA GLN A 62 -11.35 -12.79 -6.24
C GLN A 62 -11.44 -14.31 -6.08
N LYS A 63 -10.74 -14.88 -5.09
CA LYS A 63 -10.78 -16.33 -4.81
C LYS A 63 -12.18 -16.85 -4.50
N THR A 64 -13.04 -16.00 -3.94
CA THR A 64 -14.43 -16.36 -3.61
C THR A 64 -15.34 -16.37 -4.85
N ARG A 65 -14.93 -15.75 -5.97
CA ARG A 65 -15.73 -15.65 -7.21
C ARG A 65 -15.38 -16.73 -8.26
N THR A 66 -14.33 -17.51 -8.03
CA THR A 66 -13.89 -18.64 -8.87
C THR A 66 -14.25 -19.96 -8.23
#